data_AF-R7X9L0-F1
#
_entry.id   AF-R7X9L0-F1
#
_cell.length_a   1.000
_cell.length_b   1.000
_cell.length_c   1.000
_cell.angle_alpha   90.00
_cell.angle_beta   90.00
_cell.angle_gamma   90.00
#
_symmetry.space_group_name_H-M   'P 1'
#
loop_
_entity.id
_entity.type
_entity.pdbx_description
1 polymer ?
#
loop_
_entity_poly.entity_id
_entity_poly.type
_entity_poly.pdbx_seq_one_letter_code
_entity_poly.pdbx_strand_id
1 'polypeptide(L)'
;MYHAARAATYLSYGGDDHEEHSALPGKLPADFPSSDQWRNKLKNARYERNRADYDPYPIDEMDFEDVCAATIRDAKDFVRVAQRYINEKIRSQNDD
;
A
#
# COMPACT_ATOMS: atom_id res chain seq x y z
N MET A 1 -1.29 0.38 5.31
CA MET A 1 -0.99 0.43 3.86
C MET A 1 -1.96 -0.44 3.06
N TYR A 2 -2.01 -1.76 3.30
CA TYR A 2 -2.90 -2.69 2.59
C TYR A 2 -4.35 -2.20 2.41
N HIS A 3 -5.05 -1.84 3.50
CA HIS A 3 -6.43 -1.34 3.41
C HIS A 3 -6.57 -0.03 2.62
N ALA A 4 -5.59 0.87 2.67
CA ALA A 4 -5.60 2.10 1.89
C ALA A 4 -5.44 1.80 0.39
N ALA A 5 -4.61 0.82 0.03
CA ALA A 5 -4.47 0.35 -1.34
C ALA A 5 -5.77 -0.30 -1.85
N ARG A 6 -6.42 -1.14 -1.02
CA ARG A 6 -7.74 -1.71 -1.32
C ARG A 6 -8.77 -0.62 -1.59
N ALA A 7 -8.86 0.39 -0.71
CA ALA A 7 -9.83 1.49 -0.88
C ALA A 7 -9.62 2.26 -2.19
N ALA A 8 -8.36 2.60 -2.54
CA ALA A 8 -8.05 3.29 -3.79
C ALA A 8 -8.36 2.42 -5.03
N THR A 9 -8.12 1.12 -4.92
CA THR A 9 -8.38 0.13 -5.98
C THR A 9 -9.88 -0.07 -6.18
N TYR A 10 -10.63 -0.34 -5.10
CA TYR A 10 -12.10 -0.48 -5.11
C TYR A 10 -12.79 0.64 -5.88
N LEU A 11 -12.41 1.88 -5.59
CA LEU A 11 -13.00 3.06 -6.22
C LEU A 11 -12.73 3.12 -7.73
N SER A 12 -11.55 2.65 -8.17
CA SER A 12 -11.11 2.77 -9.57
C SER A 12 -11.51 1.59 -10.43
N TYR A 13 -11.72 0.43 -9.82
CA TYR A 13 -12.14 -0.81 -10.49
C TYR A 13 -13.62 -1.13 -10.25
N GLY A 14 -14.42 -0.13 -9.86
CA GLY A 14 -15.89 -0.26 -9.80
C GLY A 14 -16.38 -1.27 -8.75
N GLY A 15 -15.64 -1.46 -7.66
CA GLY A 15 -16.02 -2.32 -6.55
C GLY A 15 -15.16 -3.57 -6.35
N ASP A 16 -14.23 -3.87 -7.27
CA ASP A 16 -13.20 -4.88 -7.03
C ASP A 16 -11.98 -4.25 -6.32
N ASP A 17 -11.67 -4.71 -5.12
CA ASP A 17 -10.55 -4.19 -4.33
C ASP A 17 -9.27 -5.02 -4.43
N HIS A 18 -9.30 -6.11 -5.19
CA HIS A 18 -8.17 -7.01 -5.40
C HIS A 18 -7.47 -7.43 -4.10
N GLU A 19 -8.24 -7.96 -3.14
CA GLU A 19 -7.82 -8.25 -1.76
C GLU A 19 -6.58 -9.15 -1.58
N GLU A 20 -6.16 -9.91 -2.59
CA GLU A 20 -4.99 -10.76 -2.50
C GLU A 20 -3.70 -9.93 -2.27
N HIS A 21 -3.00 -10.18 -1.15
CA HIS A 21 -1.78 -9.44 -0.78
C HIS A 21 -0.68 -9.44 -1.85
N SER A 22 -0.56 -10.50 -2.66
CA SER A 22 0.41 -10.61 -3.76
C SER A 22 0.01 -9.78 -4.98
N ALA A 23 -1.29 -9.72 -5.27
CA ALA A 23 -1.82 -9.10 -6.47
C ALA A 23 -2.04 -7.59 -6.28
N LEU A 24 -2.54 -7.17 -5.11
CA LEU A 24 -2.93 -5.80 -4.80
C LEU A 24 -1.90 -4.73 -5.20
N PRO A 25 -0.58 -4.89 -4.94
CA PRO A 25 0.40 -3.87 -5.34
C PRO A 25 0.44 -3.64 -6.86
N GLY A 26 0.16 -4.66 -7.67
CA GLY A 26 0.08 -4.57 -9.13
C GLY A 26 -1.26 -4.03 -9.64
N LYS A 27 -2.20 -3.76 -8.74
CA LYS A 27 -3.56 -3.32 -9.06
C LYS A 27 -3.86 -1.89 -8.63
N LEU A 28 -2.86 -1.16 -8.13
CA LEU A 28 -3.03 0.28 -7.95
C LEU A 28 -3.52 0.93 -9.25
N PRO A 29 -4.42 1.93 -9.18
CA PRO A 29 -4.92 2.62 -10.36
C PRO A 29 -3.76 3.22 -11.18
N ALA A 30 -3.87 3.20 -12.51
CA ALA A 30 -2.80 3.68 -13.39
C ALA A 30 -2.51 5.18 -13.19
N ASP A 31 -3.54 5.95 -12.84
CA ASP A 31 -3.49 7.37 -12.51
C ASP A 31 -3.22 7.64 -11.02
N PHE A 32 -2.93 6.61 -10.22
CA PHE A 32 -2.53 6.80 -8.83
C PHE A 32 -1.16 7.50 -8.77
N PRO A 33 -0.98 8.54 -7.92
CA PRO A 33 0.27 9.31 -7.87
C PRO A 33 1.48 8.42 -7.57
N SER A 34 2.49 8.42 -8.45
CA SER A 34 3.69 7.58 -8.32
C SER A 34 3.39 6.08 -8.14
N SER A 35 2.37 5.57 -8.85
CA SER A 35 1.89 4.18 -8.77
C SER A 35 3.00 3.12 -8.81
N ASP A 36 3.99 3.27 -9.71
CA ASP A 36 5.14 2.36 -9.81
C ASP A 36 6.01 2.32 -8.55
N GLN A 37 6.25 3.48 -7.94
CA GLN A 37 7.02 3.57 -6.70
C GLN A 37 6.26 2.92 -5.55
N TRP A 38 4.96 3.19 -5.44
CA TRP A 38 4.14 2.60 -4.39
C TRP A 38 3.94 1.11 -4.55
N ARG A 39 3.84 0.60 -5.78
CA ARG A 39 3.85 -0.84 -6.06
C ARG A 39 5.08 -1.51 -5.45
N ASN A 40 6.26 -0.94 -5.67
CA ASN A 40 7.51 -1.50 -5.12
C ASN A 40 7.55 -1.41 -3.60
N LYS A 41 7.16 -0.26 -3.02
CA LYS A 41 7.11 -0.07 -1.56
C LYS A 41 6.12 -1.02 -0.88
N LEU A 42 4.93 -1.25 -1.47
CA LEU A 42 3.95 -2.20 -0.95
C LEU A 42 4.45 -3.64 -1.00
N LYS A 43 5.14 -4.03 -2.08
CA LYS A 43 5.79 -5.34 -2.19
C LYS A 43 6.85 -5.53 -1.11
N ASN A 44 7.73 -4.55 -0.92
CA ASN A 44 8.78 -4.59 0.10
C ASN A 44 8.19 -4.61 1.51
N ALA A 45 7.20 -3.76 1.80
CA ALA A 45 6.54 -3.76 3.11
C ALA A 45 5.89 -5.11 3.44
N ARG A 46 5.29 -5.79 2.45
CA ARG A 46 4.78 -7.16 2.61
C ARG A 46 5.90 -8.16 2.86
N TYR A 47 7.00 -8.06 2.11
CA TYR A 47 8.16 -8.93 2.27
C TYR A 47 8.74 -8.82 3.69
N GLU A 48 9.01 -7.60 4.16
CA GLU A 48 9.57 -7.37 5.49
C GLU A 48 8.60 -7.73 6.62
N ARG A 49 7.29 -7.49 6.42
CA ARG A 49 6.27 -8.00 7.35
C ARG A 49 6.30 -9.52 7.42
N ASN A 50 6.36 -10.21 6.28
CA ASN A 50 6.42 -11.67 6.27
C ASN A 50 7.71 -12.19 6.93
N ARG A 51 8.83 -11.52 6.69
CA ARG A 51 10.12 -11.80 7.33
C ARG A 51 9.99 -11.69 8.85
N ALA A 52 9.40 -10.60 9.34
CA ALA A 52 9.17 -10.39 10.78
C ALA A 52 8.17 -11.40 11.40
N ASP A 53 7.09 -11.75 10.66
CA ASP A 53 6.02 -12.61 11.16
C ASP A 53 6.37 -14.11 11.13
N TYR A 54 7.19 -14.55 10.16
CA TYR A 54 7.32 -15.96 9.80
C TYR A 54 8.75 -16.50 9.70
N ASP A 55 9.81 -15.66 9.72
CA ASP A 55 11.18 -16.19 9.63
C ASP A 55 11.51 -17.04 10.87
N PRO A 56 12.13 -18.22 10.67
CA PRO A 56 12.50 -19.12 11.76
C PRO A 56 13.63 -18.53 12.62
N TYR A 57 13.58 -18.81 13.92
CA TYR A 57 14.51 -18.30 14.94
C TYR A 57 15.98 -18.76 14.76
N PRO A 58 16.95 -17.98 15.29
CA PRO A 58 16.77 -16.76 16.09
C PRO A 58 16.54 -15.49 15.27
N ILE A 59 15.57 -14.67 15.70
CA ILE A 59 15.30 -13.34 15.16
C ILE A 59 16.15 -12.33 15.94
N ASP A 60 16.94 -11.52 15.23
CA ASP A 60 17.56 -10.32 15.80
C ASP A 60 16.63 -9.12 15.56
N GLU A 61 16.03 -8.57 16.61
CA GLU A 61 15.13 -7.42 16.50
C GLU A 61 15.85 -6.17 15.95
N MET A 62 17.16 -6.04 16.18
CA MET A 62 17.95 -4.91 15.67
C MET A 62 18.01 -4.91 14.14
N ASP A 63 17.93 -6.07 13.49
CA ASP A 63 17.92 -6.18 12.02
C ASP A 63 16.69 -5.52 11.37
N PHE A 64 15.66 -5.22 12.15
CA PHE A 64 14.41 -4.62 11.68
C PHE A 64 14.30 -3.14 12.02
N GLU A 65 15.22 -2.54 12.77
CA GLU A 65 15.08 -1.15 13.25
C GLU A 65 14.95 -0.16 12.08
N ASP A 66 15.92 -0.17 11.16
CA ASP A 66 15.95 0.71 9.99
C ASP A 66 14.74 0.47 9.07
N VAL A 67 14.39 -0.80 8.87
CA VAL A 67 13.27 -1.22 8.04
C VAL A 67 11.93 -0.78 8.65
N CYS A 68 11.76 -0.90 9.97
CA CYS A 68 10.58 -0.43 10.68
C CYS A 68 10.43 1.09 10.56
N ALA A 69 11.53 1.83 10.78
CA ALA A 69 11.51 3.30 10.68
C ALA A 69 11.15 3.77 9.25
N ALA A 70 11.74 3.14 8.23
CA ALA A 70 11.41 3.41 6.84
C ALA A 70 9.96 3.05 6.50
N THR A 71 9.49 1.88 6.95
CA THR A 71 8.13 1.39 6.68
C THR A 71 7.07 2.26 7.33
N ILE A 72 7.30 2.76 8.55
CA ILE A 72 6.37 3.70 9.22
C ILE A 72 6.25 5.00 8.43
N ARG A 73 7.37 5.52 7.91
CA ARG A 73 7.38 6.73 7.08
C ARG A 73 6.58 6.51 5.80
N ASP A 74 6.89 5.44 5.08
CA ASP A 74 6.19 5.05 3.86
C ASP A 74 4.70 4.80 4.10
N ALA A 75 4.33 4.20 5.23
CA ALA A 75 2.95 3.95 5.59
C ALA A 75 2.17 5.25 5.81
N LYS A 76 2.75 6.22 6.52
CA LYS A 76 2.14 7.53 6.75
C LYS A 76 1.93 8.28 5.42
N ASP A 77 2.95 8.28 4.58
CA ASP A 77 2.89 8.96 3.28
C ASP A 77 1.89 8.28 2.33
N PHE A 78 1.88 6.95 2.27
CA PHE A 78 0.96 6.21 1.43
C PHE A 78 -0.51 6.45 1.81
N VAL A 79 -0.82 6.43 3.12
CA VAL A 79 -2.19 6.69 3.59
C VAL A 79 -2.65 8.09 3.18
N ARG A 80 -1.79 9.11 3.34
CA ARG A 80 -2.10 10.49 2.92
C ARG A 80 -2.35 10.58 1.41
N VAL A 81 -1.48 9.96 0.60
CA VAL A 81 -1.63 9.95 -0.87
C VAL A 81 -2.91 9.24 -1.30
N ALA A 82 -3.20 8.08 -0.70
CA ALA A 82 -4.41 7.32 -1.00
C ALA A 82 -5.68 8.09 -0.63
N GLN A 83 -5.71 8.72 0.54
CA GLN A 83 -6.84 9.56 0.95
C GLN A 83 -7.07 10.73 0.00
N ARG A 84 -6.00 11.42 -0.41
CA ARG A 84 -6.10 12.51 -1.39
C ARG A 84 -6.67 12.01 -2.72
N TYR A 85 -6.10 10.93 -3.27
CA TYR A 85 -6.56 10.31 -4.51
C TYR A 85 -8.05 9.93 -4.46
N ILE A 86 -8.48 9.27 -3.38
CA ILE A 86 -9.87 8.85 -3.18
C ILE A 86 -10.79 10.08 -3.16
N ASN A 87 -10.43 11.12 -2.41
CA ASN A 87 -11.24 12.35 -2.33
C ASN A 87 -11.34 13.07 -3.67
N GLU A 88 -10.25 13.13 -4.44
CA GLU A 88 -10.23 13.71 -5.79
C GLU A 88 -11.14 12.93 -6.74
N LYS A 89 -11.05 11.59 -6.75
CA LYS A 89 -11.90 10.72 -7.57
C LYS A 89 -13.38 10.84 -7.23
N ILE A 90 -13.74 10.86 -5.95
CA ILE A 90 -15.13 11.03 -5.51
C ILE A 90 -15.70 12.37 -5.98
N ARG A 91 -14.91 13.46 -5.90
CA ARG A 91 -15.34 14.77 -6.40
C ARG A 91 -15.61 14.73 -7.89
N SER A 92 -14.67 14.19 -8.68
CA SER A 92 -14.85 14.05 -10.13
C SER A 92 -16.08 13.24 -10.51
N GLN A 93 -16.43 12.19 -9.77
CA GLN A 93 -17.63 11.38 -10.03
C GLN A 93 -18.95 12.08 -9.70
N ASN A 94 -18.94 13.09 -8.83
CA ASN A 94 -20.15 13.84 -8.43
C ASN A 94 -20.36 15.11 -9.26
N ASP A 95 -19.35 15.54 -10.01
CA ASP A 95 -19.39 16.71 -10.89
C ASP A 95 -19.87 16.34 -12.33
N ASP A 96 -20.05 15.04 -12.61
CA ASP A 96 -20.62 14.45 -13.85
C ASP A 96 -22.11 14.10 -13.66
#